data_AF-A0A645EJX9-F1
#
_entry.id   AF-A0A645EJX9-F1
#
_cell.length_a   1.000
_cell.length_b   1.000
_cell.length_c   1.000
_cell.angle_alpha   90.00
_cell.angle_beta   90.00
_cell.angle_gamma   90.00
#
_symmetry.space_group_name_H-M   'P 1'
#
loop_
_entity.id
_entity.type
_entity.pdbx_description
1 polymer ?
#
loop_
_entity_poly.entity_id
_entity_poly.type
_entity_poly.pdbx_seq_one_letter_code
_entity_poly.pdbx_strand_id
1 'polypeptide(L)'
;MFFEIQSSINSLYYEQRITPVFIVDEVHMASTAILDDLRMLFNFKIDSANPEECRDYLSNRMKIAGCSREVFTPEAALAIFNISGGTSRVINNIATAALMYSAAKRADSVDEETVFQANIELGA
;
A
#
# COMPACT_ATOMS: atom_id res chain seq x y z
N MET A 1 -13.56 -15.59 -9.82
CA MET A 1 -12.99 -15.00 -11.04
C MET A 1 -11.75 -14.14 -10.79
N PHE A 2 -11.84 -12.95 -10.18
CA PHE A 2 -10.67 -12.08 -9.95
C PHE A 2 -9.51 -12.75 -9.20
N PHE A 3 -9.82 -13.41 -8.08
CA PHE A 3 -8.84 -14.16 -7.28
C PHE A 3 -8.18 -15.32 -8.04
N GLU A 4 -8.90 -15.99 -8.94
CA GLU A 4 -8.38 -17.12 -9.72
C GLU A 4 -7.38 -16.63 -10.77
N ILE A 5 -7.69 -15.51 -11.42
CA ILE A 5 -6.79 -14.85 -12.38
C ILE A 5 -5.52 -14.41 -11.64
N GLN A 6 -5.66 -13.71 -10.49
CA GLN A 6 -4.49 -13.27 -9.72
C GLN A 6 -3.65 -14.43 -9.18
N SER A 7 -4.27 -15.50 -8.68
CA SER A 7 -3.56 -16.69 -8.20
C SER A 7 -2.76 -17.34 -9.33
N SER A 8 -3.34 -17.43 -10.52
CA SER A 8 -2.67 -17.98 -11.71
C SER A 8 -1.46 -17.12 -12.11
N ILE A 9 -1.62 -15.80 -12.11
CA ILE A 9 -0.56 -14.85 -12.47
C ILE A 9 0.60 -14.90 -11.46
N ASN A 10 0.28 -15.00 -10.16
CA ASN A 10 1.27 -15.15 -9.11
C ASN A 10 2.02 -16.49 -9.21
N SER A 11 1.34 -17.62 -9.48
CA SER A 11 2.00 -18.91 -9.70
C SER A 11 2.94 -18.87 -10.92
N LEU A 12 2.49 -18.28 -12.04
CA LEU A 12 3.35 -18.11 -13.23
C LEU A 12 4.63 -17.34 -12.90
N TYR A 13 4.52 -16.24 -12.16
CA TYR A 13 5.66 -15.38 -11.84
C TYR A 13 6.60 -15.98 -10.77
N TYR A 14 6.07 -16.41 -9.62
CA TYR A 14 6.88 -16.84 -8.48
C TYR A 14 7.33 -18.30 -8.56
N GLU A 15 6.45 -19.20 -9.00
CA GLU A 15 6.72 -20.64 -8.99
C GLU A 15 7.36 -21.07 -10.31
N GLN A 16 6.82 -20.59 -11.43
CA GLN A 16 7.20 -21.05 -12.76
C GLN A 16 8.25 -20.14 -13.44
N ARG A 17 8.57 -18.99 -12.83
CA ARG A 17 9.50 -17.97 -13.36
C ARG A 17 9.17 -17.49 -14.77
N ILE A 18 7.88 -17.46 -15.12
CA ILE A 18 7.37 -16.94 -16.39
C ILE A 18 6.80 -15.55 -16.12
N THR A 19 7.33 -14.53 -16.78
CA THR A 19 6.80 -13.16 -16.70
C THR A 19 5.52 -13.04 -17.53
N PRO A 20 4.34 -12.84 -16.92
CA PRO A 20 3.09 -12.71 -17.67
C PRO A 20 3.03 -11.34 -18.37
N VAL A 21 2.67 -11.33 -19.65
CA VAL A 21 2.46 -10.11 -20.44
C VAL A 21 0.97 -10.00 -20.78
N PHE A 22 0.35 -8.88 -20.44
CA PHE A 22 -1.06 -8.62 -20.74
C PHE A 22 -1.17 -7.70 -21.96
N ILE A 23 -1.94 -8.13 -22.96
CA ILE A 23 -2.25 -7.34 -24.15
C ILE A 23 -3.75 -7.07 -24.11
N VAL A 24 -4.11 -5.80 -24.10
CA VAL A 24 -5.51 -5.35 -24.13
C VAL A 24 -5.79 -4.81 -25.53
N ASP A 25 -6.55 -5.56 -26.31
CA ASP A 25 -7.02 -5.11 -27.61
C ASP A 25 -8.17 -4.11 -27.44
N GLU A 26 -8.27 -3.15 -28.36
CA GLU A 26 -9.30 -2.11 -28.38
C GLU A 26 -9.55 -1.41 -27.03
N VAL A 27 -8.49 -1.12 -26.28
CA VAL A 27 -8.60 -0.45 -24.95
C VAL A 27 -9.37 0.88 -25.01
N HIS A 28 -9.41 1.53 -26.17
CA HIS A 28 -10.15 2.77 -26.39
C HIS A 28 -11.69 2.58 -26.34
N MET A 29 -12.18 1.36 -26.51
CA MET A 29 -13.59 0.96 -26.35
C MET A 29 -13.91 0.54 -24.91
N ALA A 30 -12.89 0.39 -24.04
CA ALA A 30 -13.11 -0.01 -22.66
C ALA A 30 -13.81 1.11 -21.88
N SER A 31 -14.85 0.74 -21.13
CA SER A 31 -15.49 1.66 -20.21
C SER A 31 -14.59 1.92 -19.00
N THR A 32 -14.82 3.03 -18.30
CA THR A 32 -14.14 3.35 -17.04
C THR A 32 -14.27 2.24 -16.00
N ALA A 33 -15.41 1.53 -15.97
CA ALA A 33 -15.63 0.39 -15.09
C ALA A 33 -14.62 -0.75 -15.34
N ILE A 34 -14.34 -1.07 -16.62
CA ILE A 34 -13.36 -2.11 -16.98
C ILE A 34 -11.94 -1.66 -16.60
N LEU A 35 -11.61 -0.38 -16.77
CA LEU A 35 -10.31 0.15 -16.36
C LEU A 35 -10.11 0.09 -14.84
N ASP A 36 -11.15 0.34 -14.06
CA ASP A 36 -11.13 0.21 -12.60
C ASP A 36 -10.93 -1.25 -12.16
N ASP A 37 -11.60 -2.18 -12.83
CA ASP A 37 -11.43 -3.62 -12.61
C ASP A 37 -10.01 -4.09 -12.94
N LEU A 38 -9.43 -3.61 -14.06
CA LEU A 38 -8.04 -3.89 -14.43
C LEU A 38 -7.06 -3.35 -13.38
N ARG A 39 -7.33 -2.17 -12.81
CA ARG A 39 -6.54 -1.61 -11.73
C ARG A 39 -6.55 -2.51 -10.48
N MET A 40 -7.69 -3.13 -10.17
CA MET A 40 -7.79 -4.09 -9.07
C MET A 40 -7.07 -5.41 -9.40
N LEU A 41 -7.24 -5.94 -10.62
CA LEU A 41 -6.55 -7.16 -11.09
C LEU A 41 -5.03 -7.02 -11.01
N PHE A 42 -4.48 -5.90 -11.47
CA PHE A 42 -3.04 -5.71 -11.58
C PHE A 42 -2.34 -5.29 -10.28
N ASN A 43 -3.08 -5.14 -9.19
CA ASN A 43 -2.50 -4.86 -7.88
C ASN A 43 -1.98 -6.16 -7.23
N PHE A 44 -1.04 -6.86 -7.88
CA PHE A 44 -0.55 -8.19 -7.46
C PHE A 44 0.28 -8.18 -6.19
N LYS A 45 0.73 -7.01 -5.76
CA LYS A 45 1.84 -6.92 -4.82
C LYS A 45 1.88 -5.61 -4.09
N ILE A 46 0.79 -5.18 -3.47
CA ILE A 46 0.97 -4.43 -2.25
C ILE A 46 -0.24 -4.68 -1.34
N ASP A 47 -0.31 -5.84 -0.71
CA ASP A 47 -0.95 -5.92 0.60
C ASP A 47 0.12 -6.44 1.54
N SER A 48 0.33 -5.75 2.65
CA SER A 48 1.25 -6.25 3.67
C SER A 48 0.56 -7.44 4.32
N ALA A 49 1.16 -8.63 4.30
CA ALA A 49 0.57 -9.81 4.94
C ALA A 49 0.79 -9.81 6.46
N ASN A 50 1.79 -9.05 6.93
CA ASN A 50 2.16 -8.93 8.32
C ASN A 50 2.73 -7.52 8.64
N PRO A 51 2.88 -7.17 9.93
CA PRO A 51 3.41 -5.88 10.34
C PRO A 51 4.85 -5.60 9.87
N GLU A 52 5.70 -6.61 9.73
CA GLU A 52 7.09 -6.42 9.26
C GLU A 52 7.12 -6.00 7.79
N GLU A 53 6.31 -6.63 6.94
CA GLU A 53 6.13 -6.24 5.55
C GLU A 53 5.56 -4.82 5.42
N CYS A 54 4.64 -4.43 6.31
CA CYS A 54 4.12 -3.05 6.36
C CYS A 54 5.23 -2.05 6.66
N ARG A 55 6.07 -2.34 7.66
CA ARG A 55 7.22 -1.50 8.02
C ARG A 55 8.21 -1.40 6.85
N ASP A 56 8.52 -2.51 6.20
CA ASP A 56 9.45 -2.55 5.07
C ASP A 56 8.88 -1.79 3.87
N TYR A 57 7.58 -1.92 3.62
CA TYR A 57 6.86 -1.15 2.62
C TYR A 57 6.97 0.36 2.90
N LEU A 58 6.64 0.81 4.11
CA LEU A 58 6.74 2.22 4.51
C LEU A 58 8.19 2.73 4.38
N SER A 59 9.16 1.94 4.83
CA SER A 59 10.58 2.27 4.75
C SER A 59 11.06 2.40 3.31
N ASN A 60 10.63 1.51 2.42
CA ASN A 60 10.96 1.58 1.01
C ASN A 60 10.35 2.81 0.34
N ARG A 61 9.10 3.16 0.70
CA ARG A 61 8.45 4.39 0.22
C ARG A 61 9.21 5.65 0.66
N MET A 62 9.70 5.69 1.90
CA MET A 62 10.53 6.79 2.38
C MET A 62 11.86 6.89 1.63
N LYS A 63 12.52 5.75 1.37
CA LYS A 63 13.76 5.70 0.57
C LYS A 63 13.56 6.23 -0.85
N ILE A 64 12.47 5.87 -1.51
CA ILE A 64 12.12 6.39 -2.84
C ILE A 64 11.93 7.92 -2.81
N ALA A 65 11.39 8.45 -1.71
CA ALA A 65 11.26 9.89 -1.49
C ALA A 65 12.58 10.59 -1.09
N GLY A 66 13.72 9.88 -1.10
CA GLY A 66 15.03 10.41 -0.72
C GLY A 66 15.28 10.48 0.79
N CYS A 67 14.40 9.86 1.59
CA CYS A 67 14.50 9.84 3.05
C CYS A 67 15.07 8.50 3.53
N SER A 68 16.31 8.51 4.04
CA SER A 68 16.98 7.31 4.56
C SER A 68 16.91 7.15 6.08
N ARG A 69 16.37 8.15 6.79
CA ARG A 69 16.13 8.06 8.24
C ARG A 69 14.87 7.27 8.53
N GLU A 70 14.79 6.72 9.73
CA GLU A 70 13.58 6.06 10.21
C GLU A 70 12.52 7.12 10.53
N VAL A 71 11.48 7.19 9.69
CA VAL A 71 10.38 8.17 9.83
C VAL A 71 9.25 7.59 10.66
N PHE A 72 8.94 6.31 10.50
CA PHE A 72 7.88 5.60 11.21
C PHE A 72 8.50 4.71 12.27
N THR A 73 8.03 4.80 13.51
CA THR A 73 8.44 3.84 14.55
C THR A 73 7.83 2.46 14.28
N PRO A 74 8.39 1.37 14.87
CA PRO A 74 7.81 0.04 14.77
C PRO A 74 6.34 -0.01 15.22
N GLU A 75 6.01 0.74 16.28
CA GLU A 75 4.66 0.82 16.84
C GLU A 75 3.71 1.56 15.87
N ALA A 76 4.19 2.61 15.19
CA ALA A 76 3.43 3.29 14.15
C ALA A 76 3.12 2.36 12.97
N ALA A 77 4.11 1.60 12.50
CA ALA A 77 3.92 0.64 11.42
C ALA A 77 2.91 -0.46 11.80
N LEU A 78 2.96 -0.94 13.04
CA LEU A 78 1.99 -1.90 13.59
C LEU A 78 0.58 -1.30 13.65
N ALA A 79 0.43 -0.06 14.13
CA ALA A 79 -0.85 0.63 14.19
C ALA A 79 -1.45 0.84 12.79
N ILE A 80 -0.63 1.30 11.83
CA ILE A 80 -1.04 1.45 10.43
C ILE A 80 -1.49 0.10 9.85
N PHE A 81 -0.75 -0.98 10.11
CA PHE A 81 -1.11 -2.32 9.66
C PHE A 81 -2.46 -2.77 10.22
N ASN A 82 -2.66 -2.63 11.54
CA ASN A 82 -3.88 -3.04 12.22
C ASN A 82 -5.12 -2.28 11.73
N ILE A 83 -4.99 -0.97 11.49
CA ILE A 83 -6.10 -0.14 10.98
C ILE A 83 -6.36 -0.44 9.50
N SER A 84 -5.31 -0.62 8.70
CA SER A 84 -5.44 -0.83 7.25
C SER A 84 -5.84 -2.24 6.83
N GLY A 85 -5.73 -3.23 7.73
CA GLY A 85 -5.88 -4.64 7.39
C GLY A 85 -4.86 -5.10 6.33
N GLY A 86 -3.70 -4.46 6.27
CA GLY A 86 -2.67 -4.72 5.26
C GLY A 86 -2.95 -4.12 3.88
N THR A 87 -4.11 -3.48 3.65
CA THR A 87 -4.47 -2.94 2.34
C THR A 87 -3.63 -1.72 2.00
N SER A 88 -2.80 -1.78 0.96
CA SER A 88 -1.80 -0.71 0.77
C SER A 88 -2.34 0.65 0.39
N ARG A 89 -3.51 0.71 -0.23
CA ARG A 89 -4.21 1.98 -0.42
C ARG A 89 -4.52 2.63 0.92
N VAL A 90 -5.01 1.84 1.87
CA VAL A 90 -5.36 2.32 3.21
C VAL A 90 -4.09 2.64 4.01
N ILE A 91 -3.05 1.79 3.93
CA ILE A 91 -1.71 2.09 4.49
C ILE A 91 -1.22 3.45 4.00
N ASN A 92 -1.25 3.70 2.69
CA ASN A 92 -0.78 4.96 2.11
C ASN A 92 -1.60 6.15 2.59
N ASN A 93 -2.92 6.01 2.69
CA ASN A 93 -3.80 7.08 3.15
C ASN A 93 -3.49 7.45 4.62
N ILE A 94 -3.42 6.45 5.50
CA ILE A 94 -3.11 6.66 6.93
C ILE A 94 -1.69 7.22 7.08
N ALA A 95 -0.70 6.65 6.39
CA ALA A 95 0.68 7.11 6.44
C ALA A 95 0.82 8.57 5.96
N THR A 96 0.10 8.96 4.91
CA THR A 96 0.12 10.33 4.40
C THR A 96 -0.47 11.30 5.43
N ALA A 97 -1.62 10.95 6.02
CA ALA A 97 -2.23 11.78 7.07
C ALA A 97 -1.33 11.88 8.32
N ALA A 98 -0.70 10.77 8.74
CA ALA A 98 0.21 10.77 9.87
C ALA A 98 1.48 11.61 9.61
N LEU A 99 2.01 11.60 8.39
CA LEU A 99 3.11 12.48 7.98
C LEU A 99 2.70 13.96 8.00
N MET A 100 1.50 14.28 7.53
CA MET A 100 0.98 15.66 7.60
C MET A 100 0.78 16.13 9.04
N TYR A 101 0.23 15.26 9.89
CA TYR A 101 0.00 15.54 11.30
C TYR A 101 1.31 15.75 12.07
N SER A 102 2.28 14.84 11.91
CA SER A 102 3.61 14.96 12.51
C SER A 102 4.34 16.23 12.04
N ALA A 103 4.26 16.57 10.75
CA ALA A 103 4.82 17.80 10.21
C ALA A 103 4.18 19.05 10.83
N ALA A 104 2.85 19.07 11.02
CA ALA A 104 2.16 20.15 11.69
C ALA A 104 2.59 20.32 13.16
N LYS A 105 2.87 19.21 13.85
CA LYS A 105 3.44 19.20 15.21
C LYS A 105 4.94 19.46 15.28
N ARG A 106 5.63 19.59 14.14
CA ARG A 106 7.10 19.65 14.05
C ARG A 106 7.80 18.46 14.73
N ALA A 107 7.17 17.29 14.67
CA ALA A 107 7.76 16.06 15.14
C ALA A 107 8.71 15.50 14.07
N ASP A 108 9.84 14.97 14.51
CA ASP A 108 10.80 14.36 13.60
C ASP A 108 10.36 12.96 13.15
N SER A 109 9.51 12.26 13.90
CA SER A 109 9.02 10.91 13.55
C SER A 109 7.50 10.78 13.72
N VAL A 110 6.94 9.75 13.08
CA VAL A 110 5.57 9.28 13.24
C VAL A 110 5.57 8.11 14.21
N ASP A 111 4.92 8.30 15.35
CA ASP A 111 4.63 7.29 16.37
C ASP A 111 3.18 6.80 16.30
N GLU A 112 2.83 5.83 17.14
CA GLU A 112 1.48 5.25 17.23
C GLU A 112 0.40 6.31 17.53
N GLU A 113 0.67 7.26 18.43
CA GLU A 113 -0.27 8.33 18.78
C GLU A 113 -0.60 9.21 17.57
N THR A 114 0.42 9.59 16.79
CA THR A 114 0.27 10.36 15.56
C THR A 114 -0.60 9.61 14.54
N VAL A 115 -0.42 8.29 14.42
CA VAL A 115 -1.23 7.45 13.53
C VAL A 115 -2.70 7.44 13.92
N PHE A 116 -3.00 7.26 15.21
CA PHE A 116 -4.39 7.27 15.69
C PHE A 116 -5.05 8.62 15.46
N GLN A 117 -4.33 9.70 15.75
CA GLN A 117 -4.88 11.04 15.59
C GLN A 117 -5.14 11.39 14.12
N ALA A 118 -4.24 10.96 13.22
CA ALA A 118 -4.44 11.07 11.79
C ALA A 118 -5.62 10.24 11.28
N ASN A 119 -5.85 9.05 11.86
CA ASN A 119 -7.00 8.21 11.49
C ASN A 119 -8.34 8.84 11.89
N ILE A 120 -8.40 9.50 13.05
CA ILE A 120 -9.59 10.24 13.49
C ILE A 120 -9.92 11.39 12.52
N GLU A 121 -8.89 12.12 12.06
CA GLU A 121 -9.08 13.23 11.10
C GLU A 121 -9.52 12.76 9.71
N LEU A 122 -9.17 11.53 9.30
CA LEU A 122 -9.61 10.93 8.04
C LEU A 122 -11.09 10.48 8.04
N GLY A 123 -11.77 10.51 9.19
CA GLY A 123 -13.22 10.23 9.30
C GLY A 123 -13.58 8.75 9.30
N ALA A 124 -12.80 7.92 10.01
CA ALA A 124 -13.18 6.55 10.36
C ALA A 124 -13.98 6.49 11.67
#